data_AF-A0A7X9FNH1-F1
#
_entry.id   AF-A0A7X9FNH1-F1
#
_cell.length_a   1.000
_cell.length_b   1.000
_cell.length_c   1.000
_cell.angle_alpha   90.00
_cell.angle_beta   90.00
_cell.angle_gamma   90.00
#
_symmetry.space_group_name_H-M   'P 1'
#
loop_
_entity.id
_entity.type
_entity.pdbx_description
1 polymer ?
#
loop_
_entity_poly.entity_id
_entity_poly.type
_entity_poly.pdbx_seq_one_letter_code
_entity_poly.pdbx_strand_id
1 'polypeptide(L)'
;MNHATLHPDTLCARAGEQLDRRVGGVTTPIHTASAYMRADVGGREAYRYPRYANIPTQAAPAEKVAALEGAQDGLVVSSGMAAEAVALLAVLQAGDHVVFQADLYGGTHHFLSVELPRQGIGCTLVEHADAATLEEAVRDNTRAVYVETPSNPLFHVVDLAAVAAMARRRGIISIADNTFASPINQNPLALGFDLVVHSGTKYLNGHSDLNCGAVAGGRDLMEKVRERAVDYGVTLNVYDCFLLERGMKTLALRMARHNVNAMALAEFLAGHDMVSRVFYPGLPGHPGHPVAARQMRGFGGMLSFELDCEPHRARSFVAGLRLVLEAVSLGGVESLICFPCETSHAKMSAEDRRARGISDTLIRFSAGIEALEDLMEDLERGFAAARS
;
A
#
# COMPACT_ATOMS: atom_id res chain seq x y z
N MET A 1 -8.16 2.38 25.83
CA MET A 1 -7.41 3.65 25.90
C MET A 1 -7.97 4.58 24.83
N ASN A 2 -8.03 5.89 25.03
CA ASN A 2 -8.39 6.78 23.93
C ASN A 2 -7.20 6.85 22.95
N HIS A 3 -7.27 6.07 21.86
CA HIS A 3 -6.17 5.93 20.91
C HIS A 3 -5.91 7.21 20.09
N ALA A 4 -6.86 8.16 20.07
CA ALA A 4 -6.79 9.36 19.23
C ALA A 4 -5.67 10.36 19.59
N THR A 5 -4.89 10.11 20.65
CA THR A 5 -3.83 11.02 21.14
C THR A 5 -2.47 10.35 21.33
N LEU A 6 -2.34 9.06 21.01
CA LEU A 6 -1.10 8.33 21.23
C LEU A 6 -0.16 8.44 20.03
N HIS A 7 1.15 8.47 20.31
CA HIS A 7 2.19 8.47 19.28
C HIS A 7 2.11 7.19 18.41
N PRO A 8 2.39 7.26 17.08
CA PRO A 8 2.36 6.10 16.19
C PRO A 8 3.18 4.90 16.71
N ASP A 9 4.37 5.13 17.28
CA ASP A 9 5.18 4.07 17.89
C ASP A 9 4.44 3.31 19.00
N THR A 10 3.69 4.05 19.84
CA THR A 10 2.88 3.46 20.90
C THR A 10 1.70 2.68 20.33
N LEU A 11 1.08 3.20 19.25
CA LEU A 11 -0.02 2.51 18.56
C LEU A 11 0.48 1.22 17.88
N CYS A 12 1.62 1.25 17.19
CA CYS A 12 2.29 0.07 16.66
C CYS A 12 2.47 -0.98 17.74
N ALA A 13 3.05 -0.60 18.88
CA ALA A 13 3.30 -1.51 19.98
C ALA A 13 2.01 -2.05 20.62
N ARG A 14 0.98 -1.22 20.85
CA ARG A 14 -0.10 -1.53 21.81
C ARG A 14 -1.53 -1.51 21.27
N ALA A 15 -1.82 -0.86 20.15
CA ALA A 15 -3.20 -0.77 19.66
C ALA A 15 -3.74 -2.14 19.21
N GLY A 16 -5.02 -2.39 19.48
CA GLY A 16 -5.72 -3.63 19.10
C GLY A 16 -5.36 -4.89 19.89
N GLU A 17 -4.36 -4.86 20.79
CA GLU A 17 -3.94 -6.04 21.55
C GLU A 17 -5.08 -6.65 22.36
N GLN A 18 -5.38 -7.94 22.13
CA GLN A 18 -6.40 -8.67 22.87
C GLN A 18 -5.76 -9.42 24.04
N LEU A 19 -5.63 -8.75 25.18
CA LEU A 19 -4.97 -9.33 26.36
C LEU A 19 -5.71 -10.58 26.85
N ASP A 20 -4.97 -11.67 27.07
CA ASP A 20 -5.53 -12.89 27.64
C ASP A 20 -5.63 -12.75 29.17
N ARG A 21 -6.74 -12.20 29.63
CA ARG A 21 -7.03 -12.05 31.06
C ARG A 21 -7.28 -13.37 31.76
N ARG A 22 -7.52 -14.47 31.04
CA ARG A 22 -7.79 -15.78 31.64
C ARG A 22 -6.51 -16.43 32.14
N VAL A 23 -5.43 -16.35 31.37
CA VAL A 23 -4.14 -16.98 31.74
C VAL A 23 -3.00 -15.99 31.96
N GLY A 24 -3.23 -14.68 31.74
CA GLY A 24 -2.23 -13.63 31.92
C GLY A 24 -1.32 -13.41 30.71
N GLY A 25 -1.75 -13.83 29.52
CA GLY A 25 -0.99 -13.63 28.27
C GLY A 25 -0.95 -12.16 27.85
N VAL A 26 0.25 -11.65 27.59
CA VAL A 26 0.47 -10.24 27.18
C VAL A 26 0.29 -10.01 25.68
N THR A 27 0.26 -11.07 24.88
CA THR A 27 0.00 -11.03 23.43
C THR A 27 -1.37 -11.63 23.12
N THR A 28 -2.00 -11.17 22.04
CA THR A 28 -3.21 -11.75 21.47
C THR A 28 -3.06 -13.27 21.28
N PRO A 29 -3.93 -14.10 21.89
CA PRO A 29 -3.94 -15.54 21.64
C PRO A 29 -4.37 -15.88 20.22
N ILE A 30 -3.81 -16.97 19.68
CA ILE A 30 -4.25 -17.50 18.39
C ILE A 30 -5.47 -18.39 18.63
N HIS A 31 -6.66 -17.86 18.37
CA HIS A 31 -7.90 -18.63 18.44
C HIS A 31 -8.16 -19.39 17.13
N THR A 32 -8.01 -20.71 17.14
CA THR A 32 -8.14 -21.59 15.95
C THR A 32 -9.53 -22.18 15.75
N ALA A 33 -10.44 -21.99 16.70
CA ALA A 33 -11.80 -22.54 16.63
C ALA A 33 -12.56 -21.93 15.43
N SER A 34 -13.18 -22.80 14.63
CA SER A 34 -14.07 -22.39 13.54
C SER A 34 -15.47 -22.05 14.01
N ALA A 35 -15.93 -22.59 15.13
CA ALA A 35 -17.25 -22.35 15.69
C ALA A 35 -17.13 -21.94 17.16
N TYR A 36 -17.89 -20.91 17.55
CA TYR A 36 -17.95 -20.41 18.92
C TYR A 36 -19.33 -20.70 19.50
N MET A 37 -19.36 -21.01 20.80
CA MET A 37 -20.63 -21.16 21.52
C MET A 37 -21.43 -19.86 21.41
N ARG A 38 -22.76 -19.97 21.31
CA ARG A 38 -23.64 -18.81 21.26
C ARG A 38 -23.43 -17.97 22.52
N ALA A 39 -22.95 -16.74 22.34
CA ALA A 39 -22.83 -15.77 23.42
C ALA A 39 -24.21 -15.23 23.81
N ASP A 40 -24.40 -14.93 25.10
CA ASP A 40 -25.60 -14.23 25.60
C ASP A 40 -25.57 -12.73 25.21
N VAL A 41 -24.41 -12.23 24.78
CA VAL A 41 -24.21 -10.89 24.24
C VAL A 41 -24.42 -10.85 22.72
N GLY A 42 -25.05 -9.78 22.23
CA GLY A 42 -25.24 -9.51 20.80
C GLY A 42 -24.13 -8.66 20.18
N GLY A 43 -24.26 -8.32 18.90
CA GLY A 43 -23.35 -7.38 18.23
C GLY A 43 -21.95 -7.94 17.94
N ARG A 44 -20.94 -7.05 17.92
CA ARG A 44 -19.55 -7.37 17.54
C ARG A 44 -18.80 -8.22 18.56
N GLU A 45 -19.26 -8.25 19.81
CA GLU A 45 -18.70 -9.10 20.87
C GLU A 45 -19.27 -10.54 20.82
N ALA A 46 -20.28 -10.78 19.97
CA ALA A 46 -20.79 -12.11 19.70
C ALA A 46 -19.87 -12.83 18.69
N TYR A 47 -18.78 -13.40 19.19
CA TYR A 47 -17.91 -14.29 18.40
C TYR A 47 -18.73 -15.47 17.89
N ARG A 48 -18.67 -15.73 16.58
CA ARG A 48 -19.54 -16.71 15.92
C ARG A 48 -18.74 -17.63 15.01
N TYR A 49 -18.11 -17.04 14.01
CA TYR A 49 -17.55 -17.78 12.90
C TYR A 49 -16.45 -16.95 12.22
N PRO A 50 -15.18 -17.41 12.16
CA PRO A 50 -14.06 -16.61 11.68
C PRO A 50 -14.23 -16.02 10.28
N ARG A 51 -15.05 -16.59 9.37
CA ARG A 51 -15.36 -15.98 8.06
C ARG A 51 -16.05 -14.62 8.19
N TYR A 52 -16.66 -14.32 9.34
CA TYR A 52 -17.26 -13.02 9.63
C TYR A 52 -16.25 -11.95 10.05
N ALA A 53 -14.95 -12.27 10.02
CA ALA A 53 -13.88 -11.39 10.48
C ALA A 53 -14.16 -10.82 11.88
N ASN A 54 -14.67 -11.68 12.76
CA ASN A 54 -15.28 -11.27 14.03
C ASN A 54 -14.74 -12.01 15.24
N ILE A 55 -13.53 -12.59 15.17
CA ILE A 55 -12.90 -13.24 16.32
C ILE A 55 -11.68 -12.44 16.82
N PRO A 56 -11.26 -12.58 18.10
CA PRO A 56 -10.22 -11.75 18.69
C PRO A 56 -8.92 -11.70 17.87
N THR A 57 -8.45 -12.84 17.36
CA THR A 57 -7.21 -12.91 16.56
C THR A 57 -7.27 -12.02 15.31
N GLN A 58 -8.45 -11.88 14.70
CA GLN A 58 -8.67 -11.05 13.50
C GLN A 58 -8.91 -9.59 13.86
N ALA A 59 -9.59 -9.33 14.99
CA ALA A 59 -9.83 -7.99 15.49
C ALA A 59 -8.52 -7.26 15.82
N ALA A 60 -7.53 -7.96 16.38
CA ALA A 60 -6.29 -7.34 16.83
C ALA A 60 -5.53 -6.55 15.74
N PRO A 61 -5.13 -7.14 14.59
CA PRO A 61 -4.50 -6.36 13.53
C PRO A 61 -5.46 -5.36 12.88
N ALA A 62 -6.77 -5.65 12.78
CA ALA A 62 -7.75 -4.72 12.20
C ALA A 62 -7.92 -3.43 13.02
N GLU A 63 -8.03 -3.55 14.35
CA GLU A 63 -8.08 -2.42 15.27
C GLU A 63 -6.76 -1.63 15.28
N LYS A 64 -5.62 -2.32 15.12
CA LYS A 64 -4.32 -1.66 15.00
C LYS A 64 -4.22 -0.83 13.72
N VAL A 65 -4.68 -1.36 12.57
CA VAL A 65 -4.76 -0.59 11.31
C VAL A 65 -5.68 0.62 11.49
N ALA A 66 -6.88 0.43 12.05
CA ALA A 66 -7.81 1.52 12.29
C ALA A 66 -7.21 2.62 13.17
N ALA A 67 -6.53 2.25 14.26
CA ALA A 67 -5.88 3.21 15.15
C ALA A 67 -4.74 3.97 14.46
N LEU A 68 -3.91 3.30 13.66
CA LEU A 68 -2.81 3.93 12.93
C LEU A 68 -3.28 4.86 11.81
N GLU A 69 -4.43 4.56 11.19
CA GLU A 69 -5.04 5.42 10.18
C GLU A 69 -5.93 6.54 10.75
N GLY A 70 -6.18 6.54 12.06
CA GLY A 70 -7.15 7.45 12.68
C GLY A 70 -8.60 7.14 12.28
N ALA A 71 -8.87 5.91 11.88
CA ALA A 71 -10.19 5.44 11.46
C ALA A 71 -11.08 5.04 12.65
N GLN A 72 -12.39 4.98 12.41
CA GLN A 72 -13.34 4.49 13.40
C GLN A 72 -13.43 2.97 13.44
N ASP A 73 -13.13 2.31 12.31
CA ASP A 73 -13.16 0.86 12.16
C ASP A 73 -12.18 0.39 11.08
N GLY A 74 -11.83 -0.90 11.13
CA GLY A 74 -10.91 -1.54 10.20
C GLY A 74 -11.28 -3.00 9.93
N LEU A 75 -10.69 -3.54 8.86
CA LEU A 75 -10.83 -4.92 8.44
C LEU A 75 -9.52 -5.42 7.82
N VAL A 76 -9.13 -6.66 8.14
CA VAL A 76 -8.04 -7.36 7.46
C VAL A 76 -8.60 -8.52 6.63
N VAL A 77 -8.04 -8.71 5.44
CA VAL A 77 -8.48 -9.69 4.43
C VAL A 77 -7.30 -10.40 3.79
N SER A 78 -7.55 -11.40 2.97
CA SER A 78 -6.57 -12.36 2.44
C SER A 78 -5.52 -11.78 1.49
N SER A 79 -5.74 -10.58 0.93
CA SER A 79 -4.78 -9.91 0.03
C SER A 79 -5.13 -8.43 -0.18
N GLY A 80 -4.17 -7.63 -0.67
CA GLY A 80 -4.44 -6.25 -1.11
C GLY A 80 -5.55 -6.19 -2.17
N MET A 81 -5.52 -7.09 -3.16
CA MET A 81 -6.58 -7.19 -4.17
C MET A 81 -7.96 -7.48 -3.56
N ALA A 82 -8.03 -8.31 -2.52
CA ALA A 82 -9.28 -8.55 -1.81
C ALA A 82 -9.76 -7.28 -1.11
N ALA A 83 -8.85 -6.51 -0.51
CA ALA A 83 -9.17 -5.24 0.16
C ALA A 83 -9.72 -4.20 -0.84
N GLU A 84 -9.07 -4.05 -1.99
CA GLU A 84 -9.52 -3.20 -3.10
C GLU A 84 -10.92 -3.62 -3.57
N ALA A 85 -11.11 -4.91 -3.85
CA ALA A 85 -12.37 -5.43 -4.35
C ALA A 85 -13.52 -5.17 -3.36
N VAL A 86 -13.36 -5.49 -2.07
CA VAL A 86 -14.44 -5.28 -1.10
C VAL A 86 -14.68 -3.80 -0.79
N ALA A 87 -13.66 -2.93 -0.85
CA ALA A 87 -13.81 -1.49 -0.70
C ALA A 87 -14.61 -0.89 -1.86
N LEU A 88 -14.31 -1.29 -3.09
CA LEU A 88 -15.02 -0.86 -4.30
C LEU A 88 -16.45 -1.40 -4.33
N LEU A 89 -16.64 -2.70 -4.09
CA LEU A 89 -17.97 -3.32 -4.12
C LEU A 89 -18.87 -2.92 -2.94
N ALA A 90 -18.32 -2.29 -1.91
CA ALA A 90 -19.12 -1.69 -0.84
C ALA A 90 -19.87 -0.44 -1.29
N VAL A 91 -19.45 0.19 -2.40
CA VAL A 91 -19.98 1.47 -2.88
C VAL A 91 -20.40 1.45 -4.35
N LEU A 92 -20.08 0.38 -5.08
CA LEU A 92 -20.40 0.21 -6.50
C LEU A 92 -21.36 -0.96 -6.71
N GLN A 93 -22.27 -0.78 -7.67
CA GLN A 93 -23.12 -1.83 -8.20
C GLN A 93 -23.21 -1.74 -9.73
N ALA A 94 -23.87 -2.71 -10.37
CA ALA A 94 -24.10 -2.67 -11.81
C ALA A 94 -24.78 -1.35 -12.23
N GLY A 95 -24.23 -0.70 -13.27
CA GLY A 95 -24.65 0.61 -13.75
C GLY A 95 -23.90 1.79 -13.14
N ASP A 96 -23.13 1.60 -12.06
CA ASP A 96 -22.28 2.64 -11.50
C ASP A 96 -20.97 2.82 -12.29
N HIS A 97 -20.29 3.94 -12.04
CA HIS A 97 -19.01 4.29 -12.61
C HIS A 97 -18.00 4.68 -11.52
N VAL A 98 -16.72 4.46 -11.78
CA VAL A 98 -15.61 4.83 -10.89
C VAL A 98 -14.45 5.42 -11.68
N VAL A 99 -13.86 6.48 -11.16
CA VAL A 99 -12.69 7.15 -11.74
C VAL A 99 -11.43 6.71 -11.00
N PHE A 100 -10.41 6.33 -11.74
CA PHE A 100 -9.12 5.93 -11.19
C PHE A 100 -8.00 6.80 -11.76
N GLN A 101 -6.98 7.05 -10.97
CA GLN A 101 -5.65 7.36 -11.51
C GLN A 101 -5.17 6.20 -12.40
N ALA A 102 -4.49 6.46 -13.51
CA ALA A 102 -4.01 5.42 -14.42
C ALA A 102 -2.74 4.70 -13.91
N ASP A 103 -1.85 5.42 -13.22
CA ASP A 103 -0.62 4.87 -12.65
C ASP A 103 -0.93 4.08 -11.38
N LEU A 104 -1.35 2.82 -11.57
CA LEU A 104 -1.72 1.89 -10.51
C LEU A 104 -0.88 0.62 -10.58
N TYR A 105 -0.89 -0.15 -9.50
CA TYR A 105 -0.46 -1.53 -9.54
C TYR A 105 -1.10 -2.33 -10.70
N GLY A 106 -0.29 -3.08 -11.45
CA GLY A 106 -0.75 -3.83 -12.62
C GLY A 106 -1.84 -4.88 -12.33
N GLY A 107 -1.92 -5.41 -11.10
CA GLY A 107 -3.03 -6.26 -10.66
C GLY A 107 -4.34 -5.50 -10.55
N THR A 108 -4.31 -4.28 -10.02
CA THR A 108 -5.45 -3.36 -9.99
C THR A 108 -5.89 -3.03 -11.40
N HIS A 109 -4.99 -2.63 -12.30
CA HIS A 109 -5.33 -2.37 -13.70
C HIS A 109 -6.07 -3.54 -14.37
N HIS A 110 -5.64 -4.79 -14.12
CA HIS A 110 -6.32 -5.97 -14.65
C HIS A 110 -7.72 -6.16 -14.04
N PHE A 111 -7.87 -5.99 -12.73
CA PHE A 111 -9.17 -6.05 -12.06
C PHE A 111 -10.14 -5.00 -12.63
N LEU A 112 -9.68 -3.78 -12.88
CA LEU A 112 -10.48 -2.69 -13.43
C LEU A 112 -10.90 -2.93 -14.88
N SER A 113 -9.97 -3.38 -15.72
CA SER A 113 -10.20 -3.54 -17.17
C SER A 113 -10.96 -4.82 -17.54
N VAL A 114 -10.93 -5.85 -16.68
CA VAL A 114 -11.54 -7.16 -16.97
C VAL A 114 -12.70 -7.49 -16.05
N GLU A 115 -12.56 -7.31 -14.73
CA GLU A 115 -13.55 -7.82 -13.78
C GLU A 115 -14.70 -6.84 -13.53
N LEU A 116 -14.44 -5.53 -13.40
CA LEU A 116 -15.50 -4.54 -13.21
C LEU A 116 -16.51 -4.50 -14.39
N PRO A 117 -16.09 -4.52 -15.68
CA PRO A 117 -17.02 -4.53 -16.80
C PRO A 117 -17.91 -5.77 -16.81
N ARG A 118 -17.39 -6.94 -16.39
CA ARG A 118 -18.17 -8.18 -16.28
C ARG A 118 -19.28 -8.08 -15.22
N GLN A 119 -19.12 -7.19 -14.24
CA GLN A 119 -20.10 -6.90 -13.20
C GLN A 119 -21.02 -5.72 -13.57
N GLY A 120 -20.90 -5.19 -14.80
CA GLY A 120 -21.68 -4.05 -15.26
C GLY A 120 -21.25 -2.72 -14.65
N ILE A 121 -20.03 -2.63 -14.10
CA ILE A 121 -19.47 -1.41 -13.52
C ILE A 121 -18.54 -0.76 -14.54
N GLY A 122 -18.78 0.53 -14.84
CA GLY A 122 -17.92 1.31 -15.72
C GLY A 122 -16.69 1.85 -14.99
N CYS A 123 -15.58 2.02 -15.70
CA CYS A 123 -14.41 2.71 -15.17
C CYS A 123 -13.81 3.70 -16.18
N THR A 124 -13.17 4.75 -15.67
CA THR A 124 -12.31 5.65 -16.44
C THR A 124 -10.95 5.74 -15.74
N LEU A 125 -9.88 5.50 -16.49
CA LEU A 125 -8.50 5.70 -16.03
C LEU A 125 -8.03 7.10 -16.47
N VAL A 126 -7.46 7.88 -15.56
CA VAL A 126 -6.99 9.25 -15.78
C VAL A 126 -5.47 9.29 -15.65
N GLU A 127 -4.79 9.59 -16.74
CA GLU A 127 -3.35 9.84 -16.75
C GLU A 127 -3.03 11.21 -16.16
N HIS A 128 -1.87 11.36 -15.52
CA HIS A 128 -1.48 12.61 -14.82
C HIS A 128 -2.56 13.11 -13.86
N ALA A 129 -3.05 12.21 -13.00
CA ALA A 129 -4.18 12.48 -12.13
C ALA A 129 -3.91 13.63 -11.16
N ASP A 130 -4.79 14.63 -11.20
CA ASP A 130 -4.97 15.64 -10.18
C ASP A 130 -6.47 15.85 -9.92
N ALA A 131 -6.82 16.71 -8.97
CA ALA A 131 -8.23 16.93 -8.64
C ALA A 131 -9.07 17.41 -9.83
N ALA A 132 -8.51 18.19 -10.75
CA ALA A 132 -9.23 18.72 -11.91
C ALA A 132 -9.39 17.65 -13.00
N THR A 133 -8.32 16.93 -13.36
CA THR A 133 -8.39 15.88 -14.38
C THR A 133 -9.26 14.70 -13.94
N LEU A 134 -9.24 14.37 -12.64
CA LEU A 134 -10.17 13.40 -12.07
C LEU A 134 -11.62 13.91 -12.11
N GLU A 135 -11.85 15.20 -11.87
CA GLU A 135 -13.19 15.82 -11.91
C GLU A 135 -13.78 15.83 -13.33
N GLU A 136 -12.96 16.04 -14.36
CA GLU A 136 -13.38 15.97 -15.77
C GLU A 136 -13.88 14.57 -16.18
N ALA A 137 -13.35 13.51 -15.57
CA ALA A 137 -13.77 12.14 -15.81
C ALA A 137 -15.05 11.74 -15.06
N VAL A 138 -15.56 12.60 -14.16
CA VAL A 138 -16.78 12.34 -13.39
C VAL A 138 -18.01 12.41 -14.30
N ARG A 139 -18.84 11.37 -14.20
CA ARG A 139 -20.15 11.20 -14.85
C ARG A 139 -21.28 11.16 -13.82
N ASP A 140 -22.53 11.33 -14.24
CA ASP A 140 -23.71 11.30 -13.35
C ASP A 140 -23.85 10.01 -12.52
N ASN A 141 -23.42 8.88 -13.09
CA ASN A 141 -23.41 7.57 -12.43
C ASN A 141 -22.10 7.27 -11.68
N THR A 142 -21.19 8.24 -11.55
CA THR A 142 -19.95 8.05 -10.79
C THR A 142 -20.27 7.97 -9.32
N ARG A 143 -19.68 6.98 -8.62
CA ARG A 143 -19.87 6.78 -7.18
C ARG A 143 -18.58 6.78 -6.38
N ALA A 144 -17.45 6.56 -7.04
CA ALA A 144 -16.16 6.58 -6.36
C ALA A 144 -15.05 7.19 -7.22
N VAL A 145 -14.04 7.71 -6.54
CA VAL A 145 -12.71 8.03 -7.06
C VAL A 145 -11.66 7.24 -6.27
N TYR A 146 -10.68 6.69 -6.97
CA TYR A 146 -9.61 5.89 -6.39
C TYR A 146 -8.24 6.40 -6.83
N VAL A 147 -7.35 6.61 -5.87
CA VAL A 147 -5.97 7.07 -6.12
C VAL A 147 -4.95 6.23 -5.36
N GLU A 148 -3.77 6.07 -5.94
CA GLU A 148 -2.60 5.43 -5.32
C GLU A 148 -1.49 6.48 -5.27
N THR A 149 -1.07 6.91 -4.08
CA THR A 149 -0.02 7.93 -3.96
C THR A 149 0.93 7.71 -2.79
N PRO A 150 2.25 7.65 -3.04
CA PRO A 150 2.92 7.73 -4.35
C PRO A 150 2.63 6.52 -5.27
N SER A 151 2.63 6.73 -6.59
CA SER A 151 2.31 5.68 -7.57
C SER A 151 3.48 4.72 -7.85
N ASN A 152 3.17 3.49 -8.28
CA ASN A 152 4.15 2.53 -8.76
C ASN A 152 4.29 2.56 -10.31
N PRO A 153 5.50 2.62 -10.90
CA PRO A 153 6.84 2.62 -10.30
C PRO A 153 7.54 4.00 -10.32
N LEU A 154 6.86 5.06 -10.79
CA LEU A 154 7.46 6.38 -11.00
C LEU A 154 7.20 7.39 -9.87
N PHE A 155 6.46 6.98 -8.83
CA PHE A 155 6.22 7.75 -7.61
C PHE A 155 5.54 9.10 -7.84
N HIS A 156 4.61 9.16 -8.80
CA HIS A 156 3.77 10.33 -8.97
C HIS A 156 2.97 10.60 -7.70
N VAL A 157 2.90 11.87 -7.31
CA VAL A 157 2.26 12.31 -6.07
C VAL A 157 1.01 13.09 -6.40
N VAL A 158 -0.11 12.67 -5.83
CA VAL A 158 -1.42 13.32 -5.98
C VAL A 158 -1.73 14.08 -4.70
N ASP A 159 -2.24 15.31 -4.84
CA ASP A 159 -2.72 16.10 -3.71
C ASP A 159 -4.02 15.50 -3.15
N LEU A 160 -3.90 14.74 -2.07
CA LEU A 160 -5.03 14.04 -1.46
C LEU A 160 -6.07 15.01 -0.92
N ALA A 161 -5.66 16.15 -0.34
CA ALA A 161 -6.63 17.11 0.20
C ALA A 161 -7.48 17.73 -0.91
N ALA A 162 -6.88 18.02 -2.07
CA ALA A 162 -7.57 18.52 -3.24
C ALA A 162 -8.55 17.48 -3.82
N VAL A 163 -8.12 16.23 -3.97
CA VAL A 163 -8.97 15.13 -4.47
C VAL A 163 -10.14 14.86 -3.51
N ALA A 164 -9.89 14.81 -2.20
CA ALA A 164 -10.93 14.63 -1.20
C ALA A 164 -11.95 15.78 -1.22
N ALA A 165 -11.49 17.02 -1.37
CA ALA A 165 -12.38 18.17 -1.51
C ALA A 165 -13.24 18.08 -2.78
N MET A 166 -12.68 17.62 -3.89
CA MET A 166 -13.41 17.38 -5.13
C MET A 166 -14.47 16.28 -4.96
N ALA A 167 -14.08 15.13 -4.41
CA ALA A 167 -14.97 14.00 -4.19
C ALA A 167 -16.19 14.40 -3.34
N ARG A 168 -15.95 15.15 -2.25
CA ARG A 168 -17.03 15.71 -1.42
C ARG A 168 -17.96 16.64 -2.18
N ARG A 169 -17.44 17.55 -3.02
CA ARG A 169 -18.28 18.44 -3.85
C ARG A 169 -19.16 17.65 -4.83
N ARG A 170 -18.63 16.55 -5.36
CA ARG A 170 -19.33 15.67 -6.32
C ARG A 170 -20.21 14.62 -5.64
N GLY A 171 -20.17 14.50 -4.32
CA GLY A 171 -20.95 13.50 -3.58
C GLY A 171 -20.52 12.06 -3.88
N ILE A 172 -19.26 11.84 -4.22
CA ILE A 172 -18.70 10.51 -4.50
C ILE A 172 -17.71 10.09 -3.41
N ILE A 173 -17.55 8.78 -3.22
CA ILE A 173 -16.65 8.20 -2.23
C ILE A 173 -15.20 8.30 -2.72
N SER A 174 -14.30 8.72 -1.84
CA SER A 174 -12.87 8.78 -2.09
C SER A 174 -12.14 7.62 -1.42
N ILE A 175 -11.37 6.85 -2.20
CA ILE A 175 -10.61 5.70 -1.74
C ILE A 175 -9.14 5.91 -2.07
N ALA A 176 -8.27 5.77 -1.08
CA ALA A 176 -6.82 5.87 -1.27
C ALA A 176 -6.15 4.53 -1.03
N ASP A 177 -5.33 4.06 -1.99
CA ASP A 177 -4.31 3.07 -1.71
C ASP A 177 -3.12 3.75 -1.04
N ASN A 178 -2.85 3.37 0.21
CA ASN A 178 -1.80 3.96 1.02
C ASN A 178 -0.66 2.96 1.29
N THR A 179 -0.56 1.90 0.48
CA THR A 179 0.43 0.82 0.63
C THR A 179 1.86 1.34 0.67
N PHE A 180 2.23 2.28 -0.22
CA PHE A 180 3.61 2.75 -0.38
C PHE A 180 4.04 3.71 0.72
N ALA A 181 3.14 4.58 1.18
CA ALA A 181 3.44 5.50 2.26
C ALA A 181 3.34 4.83 3.63
N SER A 182 2.44 3.85 3.78
CA SER A 182 2.03 3.27 5.08
C SER A 182 1.36 4.32 6.00
N PRO A 183 0.62 3.90 7.05
CA PRO A 183 0.02 4.85 7.99
C PRO A 183 1.06 5.62 8.82
N ILE A 184 2.34 5.24 8.79
CA ILE A 184 3.41 5.98 9.47
C ILE A 184 3.71 7.29 8.75
N ASN A 185 3.80 7.27 7.42
CA ASN A 185 4.19 8.46 6.67
C ASN A 185 2.99 9.26 6.17
N GLN A 186 1.82 8.66 5.93
CA GLN A 186 0.67 9.36 5.34
C GLN A 186 -0.63 8.79 5.89
N ASN A 187 -1.62 9.66 6.17
CA ASN A 187 -2.97 9.24 6.57
C ASN A 187 -4.01 9.90 5.67
N PRO A 188 -4.46 9.24 4.58
CA PRO A 188 -5.46 9.81 3.68
C PRO A 188 -6.76 10.22 4.37
N LEU A 189 -7.19 9.49 5.39
CA LEU A 189 -8.40 9.81 6.16
C LEU A 189 -8.30 11.19 6.84
N ALA A 190 -7.11 11.54 7.36
CA ALA A 190 -6.87 12.86 7.96
C ALA A 190 -6.87 14.00 6.91
N LEU A 191 -6.65 13.65 5.64
CA LEU A 191 -6.73 14.56 4.49
C LEU A 191 -8.13 14.59 3.87
N GLY A 192 -9.08 13.86 4.46
CA GLY A 192 -10.50 13.90 4.15
C GLY A 192 -10.98 12.81 3.19
N PHE A 193 -10.19 11.75 2.97
CA PHE A 193 -10.65 10.55 2.27
C PHE A 193 -11.65 9.75 3.12
N ASP A 194 -12.52 8.98 2.44
CA ASP A 194 -13.56 8.18 3.10
C ASP A 194 -13.06 6.78 3.48
N LEU A 195 -12.24 6.17 2.61
CA LEU A 195 -11.60 4.87 2.82
C LEU A 195 -10.11 4.92 2.50
N VAL A 196 -9.36 4.11 3.23
CA VAL A 196 -7.98 3.78 2.92
C VAL A 196 -7.82 2.27 2.79
N VAL A 197 -7.07 1.85 1.78
CA VAL A 197 -6.74 0.47 1.46
C VAL A 197 -5.24 0.26 1.56
N HIS A 198 -4.84 -0.93 1.99
CA HIS A 198 -3.45 -1.37 2.03
C HIS A 198 -3.31 -2.79 1.50
N SER A 199 -2.25 -3.05 0.74
CA SER A 199 -1.63 -4.37 0.70
C SER A 199 -0.79 -4.55 1.98
N GLY A 200 -1.37 -5.22 2.97
CA GLY A 200 -0.67 -5.51 4.22
C GLY A 200 0.49 -6.51 4.08
N THR A 201 0.58 -7.21 2.93
CA THR A 201 1.76 -7.96 2.48
C THR A 201 3.06 -7.14 2.54
N LYS A 202 2.96 -5.82 2.37
CA LYS A 202 4.11 -4.90 2.22
C LYS A 202 4.58 -4.41 3.59
N TYR A 203 4.68 -3.10 3.79
CA TYR A 203 5.21 -2.51 5.02
C TYR A 203 4.48 -2.94 6.29
N LEU A 204 3.15 -3.12 6.26
CA LEU A 204 2.38 -3.50 7.46
C LEU A 204 2.92 -4.80 8.07
N ASN A 205 3.07 -5.86 7.27
CA ASN A 205 3.79 -7.05 7.69
C ASN A 205 5.31 -6.79 7.80
N GLY A 206 5.94 -6.46 6.68
CA GLY A 206 7.34 -6.10 6.58
C GLY A 206 8.36 -7.23 6.67
N HIS A 207 7.93 -8.49 6.62
CA HIS A 207 8.82 -9.65 6.77
C HIS A 207 8.71 -10.65 5.60
N SER A 208 8.00 -10.26 4.53
CA SER A 208 7.90 -11.03 3.28
C SER A 208 7.44 -12.50 3.43
N ASP A 209 6.64 -12.77 4.46
CA ASP A 209 6.23 -14.11 4.88
C ASP A 209 4.70 -14.32 4.96
N LEU A 210 3.90 -13.32 4.58
CA LEU A 210 2.43 -13.44 4.51
C LEU A 210 1.82 -12.57 3.40
N ASN A 211 0.63 -12.95 2.97
CA ASN A 211 -0.22 -12.14 2.10
C ASN A 211 -1.46 -11.65 2.84
N CYS A 212 -1.72 -10.35 2.79
CA CYS A 212 -2.96 -9.79 3.31
C CYS A 212 -3.28 -8.42 2.70
N GLY A 213 -4.50 -7.96 2.96
CA GLY A 213 -4.93 -6.59 2.72
C GLY A 213 -5.63 -6.02 3.94
N ALA A 214 -5.77 -4.70 3.98
CA ALA A 214 -6.54 -4.02 5.00
C ALA A 214 -7.36 -2.87 4.43
N VAL A 215 -8.52 -2.62 5.03
CA VAL A 215 -9.38 -1.46 4.74
C VAL A 215 -9.71 -0.76 6.05
N ALA A 216 -9.69 0.56 6.07
CA ALA A 216 -10.08 1.35 7.23
C ALA A 216 -10.86 2.61 6.81
N GLY A 217 -11.76 3.07 7.68
CA GLY A 217 -12.56 4.26 7.43
C GLY A 217 -13.63 4.53 8.50
N GLY A 218 -14.66 5.28 8.12
CA GLY A 218 -15.83 5.54 8.96
C GLY A 218 -16.67 4.29 9.21
N ARG A 219 -17.31 4.21 10.39
CA ARG A 219 -18.05 3.01 10.83
C ARG A 219 -19.11 2.54 9.82
N ASP A 220 -19.94 3.45 9.35
CA ASP A 220 -21.07 3.14 8.45
C ASP A 220 -20.59 2.54 7.12
N LEU A 221 -19.47 3.05 6.61
CA LEU A 221 -18.89 2.55 5.36
C LEU A 221 -18.18 1.22 5.57
N MET A 222 -17.49 1.05 6.69
CA MET A 222 -16.83 -0.20 7.07
C MET A 222 -17.81 -1.35 7.32
N GLU A 223 -19.06 -1.06 7.72
CA GLU A 223 -20.12 -2.08 7.80
C GLU A 223 -20.43 -2.66 6.41
N LYS A 224 -20.58 -1.81 5.39
CA LYS A 224 -20.78 -2.24 3.99
C LYS A 224 -19.59 -3.05 3.47
N VAL A 225 -18.36 -2.60 3.76
CA VAL A 225 -17.13 -3.32 3.41
C VAL A 225 -17.10 -4.71 4.05
N ARG A 226 -17.50 -4.82 5.32
CA ARG A 226 -17.55 -6.09 6.03
C ARG A 226 -18.59 -7.03 5.45
N GLU A 227 -19.78 -6.53 5.10
CA GLU A 227 -20.80 -7.34 4.40
C GLU A 227 -20.24 -7.94 3.11
N ARG A 228 -19.59 -7.13 2.26
CA ARG A 228 -18.94 -7.65 1.05
C ARG A 228 -17.86 -8.68 1.39
N ALA A 229 -17.02 -8.41 2.37
CA ALA A 229 -15.98 -9.36 2.75
C ALA A 229 -16.53 -10.71 3.24
N VAL A 230 -17.69 -10.69 3.92
CA VAL A 230 -18.39 -11.90 4.36
C VAL A 230 -18.98 -12.68 3.18
N ASP A 231 -19.59 -11.98 2.24
CA ASP A 231 -20.22 -12.56 1.06
C ASP A 231 -19.19 -13.21 0.13
N TYR A 232 -18.04 -12.54 -0.07
CA TYR A 232 -16.94 -13.05 -0.90
C TYR A 232 -15.98 -13.99 -0.16
N GLY A 233 -16.11 -14.11 1.17
CA GLY A 233 -15.32 -15.04 1.99
C GLY A 233 -13.81 -14.74 2.01
N VAL A 234 -13.42 -13.47 1.87
CA VAL A 234 -12.00 -13.06 1.71
C VAL A 234 -11.23 -12.91 3.02
N THR A 235 -11.68 -13.58 4.09
CA THR A 235 -11.10 -13.36 5.42
C THR A 235 -9.67 -13.89 5.53
N LEU A 236 -8.82 -13.17 6.28
CA LEU A 236 -7.47 -13.59 6.59
C LEU A 236 -7.46 -14.74 7.62
N ASN A 237 -6.56 -15.72 7.44
CA ASN A 237 -6.42 -16.82 8.39
C ASN A 237 -5.77 -16.35 9.70
N VAL A 238 -6.01 -17.08 10.78
CA VAL A 238 -5.64 -16.66 12.14
C VAL A 238 -4.13 -16.63 12.41
N TYR A 239 -3.35 -17.44 11.70
CA TYR A 239 -1.89 -17.42 11.81
C TYR A 239 -1.31 -16.19 11.12
N ASP A 240 -1.82 -15.85 9.93
CA ASP A 240 -1.41 -14.62 9.24
C ASP A 240 -1.90 -13.37 9.98
N CYS A 241 -3.05 -13.41 10.64
CA CYS A 241 -3.48 -12.32 11.52
C CYS A 241 -2.48 -12.08 12.66
N PHE A 242 -1.97 -13.17 13.27
CA PHE A 242 -0.95 -13.10 14.31
C PHE A 242 0.39 -12.58 13.76
N LEU A 243 0.85 -13.09 12.61
CA LEU A 243 2.07 -12.61 11.95
C LEU A 243 1.98 -11.13 11.57
N LEU A 244 0.84 -10.70 11.03
CA LEU A 244 0.58 -9.31 10.69
C LEU A 244 0.61 -8.43 11.93
N GLU A 245 -0.08 -8.80 13.02
CA GLU A 245 -0.02 -8.04 14.28
C GLU A 245 1.42 -7.93 14.77
N ARG A 246 2.18 -9.04 14.74
CA ARG A 246 3.59 -9.08 15.13
C ARG A 246 4.45 -8.14 14.28
N GLY A 247 4.30 -8.17 12.95
CA GLY A 247 5.03 -7.32 12.02
C GLY A 247 4.72 -5.83 12.22
N MET A 248 3.46 -5.50 12.50
CA MET A 248 3.02 -4.12 12.73
C MET A 248 3.59 -3.52 14.02
N LYS A 249 4.01 -4.33 15.00
CA LYS A 249 4.64 -3.83 16.24
C LYS A 249 5.98 -3.13 15.99
N THR A 250 6.67 -3.48 14.91
CA THR A 250 7.94 -2.84 14.51
C THR A 250 7.79 -1.88 13.34
N LEU A 251 6.56 -1.64 12.86
CA LEU A 251 6.30 -0.84 11.66
C LEU A 251 6.95 0.56 11.75
N ALA A 252 6.71 1.32 12.82
CA ALA A 252 7.28 2.66 12.96
C ALA A 252 8.83 2.66 12.96
N LEU A 253 9.44 1.69 13.65
CA LEU A 253 10.90 1.53 13.70
C LEU A 253 11.48 1.20 12.31
N ARG A 254 10.86 0.27 11.60
CA ARG A 254 11.26 -0.12 10.24
C ARG A 254 11.09 1.05 9.27
N MET A 255 9.94 1.73 9.30
CA MET A 255 9.67 2.88 8.43
C MET A 255 10.66 4.03 8.65
N ALA A 256 11.07 4.30 9.89
CA ALA A 256 12.11 5.28 10.16
C ALA A 256 13.43 4.93 9.44
N ARG A 257 13.85 3.66 9.50
CA ARG A 257 15.06 3.20 8.79
C ARG A 257 14.88 3.22 7.27
N HIS A 258 13.73 2.76 6.75
CA HIS A 258 13.40 2.82 5.33
C HIS A 258 13.49 4.26 4.78
N ASN A 259 12.91 5.23 5.50
CA ASN A 259 12.97 6.64 5.11
C ASN A 259 14.41 7.16 5.04
N VAL A 260 15.24 6.84 6.04
CA VAL A 260 16.67 7.24 6.08
C VAL A 260 17.43 6.61 4.92
N ASN A 261 17.31 5.29 4.73
CA ASN A 261 18.04 4.57 3.70
C ASN A 261 17.62 5.04 2.30
N ALA A 262 16.32 5.14 2.02
CA ALA A 262 15.86 5.54 0.69
C ALA A 262 16.22 6.98 0.33
N MET A 263 16.18 7.92 1.27
CA MET A 263 16.63 9.29 0.99
C MET A 263 18.11 9.31 0.62
N ALA A 264 18.97 8.70 1.44
CA ALA A 264 20.40 8.70 1.19
C ALA A 264 20.77 7.95 -0.11
N LEU A 265 20.10 6.83 -0.40
CA LEU A 265 20.27 6.11 -1.66
C LEU A 265 19.79 6.94 -2.85
N ALA A 266 18.67 7.65 -2.74
CA ALA A 266 18.18 8.52 -3.81
C ALA A 266 19.16 9.67 -4.09
N GLU A 267 19.75 10.29 -3.06
CA GLU A 267 20.78 11.32 -3.21
C GLU A 267 22.07 10.75 -3.83
N PHE A 268 22.52 9.59 -3.36
CA PHE A 268 23.68 8.88 -3.93
C PHE A 268 23.49 8.57 -5.41
N LEU A 269 22.35 7.98 -5.77
CA LEU A 269 22.02 7.64 -7.16
C LEU A 269 21.89 8.90 -8.02
N ALA A 270 21.28 9.98 -7.52
CA ALA A 270 21.11 11.21 -8.28
C ALA A 270 22.43 11.90 -8.63
N GLY A 271 23.50 11.61 -7.87
CA GLY A 271 24.85 12.12 -8.13
C GLY A 271 25.75 11.19 -8.93
N HIS A 272 25.31 9.97 -9.25
CA HIS A 272 26.15 8.95 -9.89
C HIS A 272 26.13 9.06 -11.43
N ASP A 273 27.30 8.91 -12.07
CA ASP A 273 27.50 9.17 -13.52
C ASP A 273 26.71 8.24 -14.45
N MET A 274 26.47 7.00 -14.02
CA MET A 274 25.67 6.02 -14.76
C MET A 274 24.15 6.14 -14.54
N VAL A 275 23.68 7.09 -13.74
CA VAL A 275 22.25 7.26 -13.46
C VAL A 275 21.74 8.51 -14.17
N SER A 276 20.82 8.32 -15.11
CA SER A 276 20.23 9.45 -15.87
C SER A 276 19.12 10.14 -15.11
N ARG A 277 18.38 9.40 -14.27
CA ARG A 277 17.21 9.93 -13.54
C ARG A 277 16.93 9.14 -12.28
N VAL A 278 16.47 9.83 -11.24
CA VAL A 278 15.94 9.24 -10.01
C VAL A 278 14.51 9.73 -9.76
N PHE A 279 13.64 8.79 -9.39
CA PHE A 279 12.26 9.00 -9.03
C PHE A 279 12.09 8.72 -7.54
N TYR A 280 12.11 9.78 -6.74
CA TYR A 280 11.87 9.71 -5.31
C TYR A 280 11.18 10.99 -4.83
N PRO A 281 10.00 10.92 -4.20
CA PRO A 281 9.26 12.11 -3.76
C PRO A 281 10.01 13.01 -2.76
N GLY A 282 11.03 12.46 -2.09
CA GLY A 282 11.86 13.21 -1.16
C GLY A 282 12.88 14.15 -1.81
N LEU A 283 13.23 13.92 -3.09
CA LEU A 283 14.20 14.77 -3.79
C LEU A 283 13.56 16.11 -4.20
N PRO A 284 14.21 17.27 -3.98
CA PRO A 284 13.68 18.57 -4.38
C PRO A 284 13.38 18.71 -5.89
N GLY A 285 14.10 17.97 -6.73
CA GLY A 285 13.88 17.94 -8.18
C GLY A 285 12.67 17.10 -8.63
N HIS A 286 12.04 16.34 -7.73
CA HIS A 286 10.88 15.53 -8.05
C HIS A 286 9.63 16.43 -8.21
N PRO A 287 8.85 16.33 -9.30
CA PRO A 287 7.69 17.21 -9.52
C PRO A 287 6.64 17.17 -8.41
N GLY A 288 6.48 15.99 -7.79
CA GLY A 288 5.58 15.78 -6.67
C GLY A 288 6.11 16.22 -5.30
N HIS A 289 7.37 16.67 -5.18
CA HIS A 289 8.00 16.98 -3.90
C HIS A 289 7.25 18.04 -3.08
N PRO A 290 6.79 19.17 -3.63
CA PRO A 290 6.06 20.17 -2.86
C PRO A 290 4.75 19.64 -2.25
N VAL A 291 4.09 18.68 -2.93
CA VAL A 291 2.88 18.02 -2.41
C VAL A 291 3.25 16.98 -1.37
N ALA A 292 4.23 16.13 -1.66
CA ALA A 292 4.71 15.09 -0.74
C ALA A 292 5.17 15.69 0.59
N ALA A 293 5.99 16.74 0.55
CA ALA A 293 6.51 17.41 1.75
C ALA A 293 5.41 18.05 2.62
N ARG A 294 4.25 18.38 2.03
CA ARG A 294 3.10 18.93 2.74
C ARG A 294 2.23 17.83 3.37
N GLN A 295 2.01 16.72 2.68
CA GLN A 295 1.03 15.69 3.10
C GLN A 295 1.65 14.45 3.76
N MET A 296 2.96 14.25 3.63
CA MET A 296 3.70 13.10 4.17
C MET A 296 4.67 13.52 5.28
N ARG A 297 4.87 12.64 6.27
CA ARG A 297 5.85 12.80 7.38
C ARG A 297 7.20 12.13 7.09
N GLY A 298 7.28 11.39 6.00
CA GLY A 298 8.46 10.70 5.48
C GLY A 298 8.14 10.22 4.06
N PHE A 299 9.14 9.99 3.21
CA PHE A 299 8.91 9.72 1.78
C PHE A 299 8.87 8.23 1.42
N GLY A 300 8.98 7.34 2.40
CA GLY A 300 8.95 5.88 2.22
C GLY A 300 10.31 5.29 1.86
N GLY A 301 10.34 3.97 1.76
CA GLY A 301 11.53 3.18 1.37
C GLY A 301 11.61 2.87 -0.12
N MET A 302 10.72 3.42 -0.94
CA MET A 302 10.60 3.09 -2.35
C MET A 302 11.17 4.21 -3.22
N LEU A 303 12.03 3.86 -4.17
CA LEU A 303 12.52 4.75 -5.22
C LEU A 303 12.71 3.97 -6.52
N SER A 304 12.88 4.69 -7.63
CA SER A 304 13.27 4.10 -8.92
C SER A 304 14.36 4.96 -9.52
N PHE A 305 15.17 4.39 -10.39
CA PHE A 305 16.19 5.11 -11.13
C PHE A 305 16.39 4.50 -12.52
N GLU A 306 16.86 5.30 -13.46
CA GLU A 306 17.21 4.88 -14.80
C GLU A 306 18.72 4.86 -14.96
N LEU A 307 19.25 3.76 -15.49
CA LEU A 307 20.65 3.67 -15.87
C LEU A 307 20.84 4.24 -17.28
N ASP A 308 21.87 5.07 -17.44
CA ASP A 308 22.34 5.58 -18.73
C ASP A 308 23.22 4.54 -19.44
N CYS A 309 22.57 3.46 -19.88
CA CYS A 309 23.24 2.37 -20.57
C CYS A 309 22.28 1.55 -21.43
N GLU A 310 22.84 0.67 -22.26
CA GLU A 310 22.05 -0.34 -22.95
C GLU A 310 21.40 -1.34 -21.97
N PRO A 311 20.22 -1.90 -22.26
CA PRO A 311 19.50 -2.80 -21.33
C PRO A 311 20.31 -4.00 -20.82
N HIS A 312 21.21 -4.57 -21.65
CA HIS A 312 22.06 -5.68 -21.22
C HIS A 312 23.05 -5.27 -20.12
N ARG A 313 23.51 -4.00 -20.09
CA ARG A 313 24.36 -3.48 -19.01
C ARG A 313 23.57 -3.23 -17.74
N ALA A 314 22.31 -2.81 -17.85
CA ALA A 314 21.42 -2.74 -16.70
C ALA A 314 21.18 -4.13 -16.08
N ARG A 315 21.12 -5.18 -16.89
CA ARG A 315 21.12 -6.56 -16.38
C ARG A 315 22.43 -6.94 -15.70
N SER A 316 23.58 -6.56 -16.27
CA SER A 316 24.88 -6.74 -15.61
C SER A 316 24.97 -6.01 -14.27
N PHE A 317 24.36 -4.82 -14.15
CA PHE A 317 24.24 -4.09 -12.89
C PHE A 317 23.56 -4.95 -11.82
N VAL A 318 22.35 -5.44 -12.10
CA VAL A 318 21.59 -6.26 -11.14
C VAL A 318 22.29 -7.59 -10.85
N ALA A 319 22.90 -8.22 -11.85
CA ALA A 319 23.65 -9.47 -11.67
C ALA A 319 24.95 -9.30 -10.83
N GLY A 320 25.47 -8.07 -10.75
CA GLY A 320 26.65 -7.74 -9.94
C GLY A 320 26.36 -7.54 -8.45
N LEU A 321 25.09 -7.36 -8.07
CA LEU A 321 24.65 -7.19 -6.69
C LEU A 321 24.83 -8.50 -5.89
N ARG A 322 25.08 -8.38 -4.58
CA ARG A 322 25.27 -9.51 -3.67
C ARG A 322 24.40 -9.43 -2.43
N LEU A 323 23.99 -8.23 -2.04
CA LEU A 323 23.16 -7.97 -0.89
C LEU A 323 21.71 -7.75 -1.32
N VAL A 324 21.50 -6.88 -2.30
CA VAL A 324 20.17 -6.55 -2.81
C VAL A 324 19.66 -7.69 -3.69
N LEU A 325 18.44 -8.16 -3.42
CA LEU A 325 17.87 -9.32 -4.09
C LEU A 325 16.98 -8.91 -5.27
N GLU A 326 17.14 -9.55 -6.43
CA GLU A 326 16.20 -9.41 -7.54
C GLU A 326 14.91 -10.19 -7.22
N ALA A 327 13.84 -9.48 -6.87
CA ALA A 327 12.55 -10.09 -6.58
C ALA A 327 11.37 -9.13 -6.81
N VAL A 328 10.20 -9.71 -7.07
CA VAL A 328 8.93 -8.99 -7.00
C VAL A 328 8.54 -8.73 -5.53
N SER A 329 7.52 -7.89 -5.31
CA SER A 329 7.13 -7.36 -4.00
C SER A 329 8.00 -6.18 -3.52
N LEU A 330 7.80 -5.72 -2.30
CA LEU A 330 8.44 -4.55 -1.68
C LEU A 330 8.09 -4.46 -0.18
N GLY A 331 8.80 -3.58 0.53
CA GLY A 331 8.48 -3.14 1.89
C GLY A 331 8.82 -4.15 2.99
N GLY A 332 9.58 -5.19 2.66
CA GLY A 332 10.24 -6.09 3.60
C GLY A 332 11.43 -5.45 4.31
N VAL A 333 12.04 -6.18 5.24
CA VAL A 333 13.27 -5.74 5.93
C VAL A 333 14.49 -5.82 5.02
N GLU A 334 14.44 -6.69 4.02
CA GLU A 334 15.44 -6.89 2.99
C GLU A 334 15.26 -5.91 1.82
N SER A 335 16.38 -5.50 1.23
CA SER A 335 16.42 -4.65 0.05
C SER A 335 16.14 -5.47 -1.21
N LEU A 336 15.14 -5.04 -1.98
CA LEU A 336 14.72 -5.69 -3.21
C LEU A 336 14.86 -4.78 -4.42
N ILE A 337 15.16 -5.36 -5.56
CA ILE A 337 15.27 -4.67 -6.84
C ILE A 337 14.52 -5.43 -7.93
N CYS A 338 13.91 -4.71 -8.88
CA CYS A 338 13.29 -5.34 -10.03
C CYS A 338 13.20 -4.38 -11.22
N PHE A 339 13.13 -4.95 -12.42
CA PHE A 339 12.78 -4.23 -13.64
C PHE A 339 11.26 -4.16 -13.79
N PRO A 340 10.61 -2.98 -13.73
CA PRO A 340 9.17 -2.87 -13.91
C PRO A 340 8.70 -3.41 -15.26
N CYS A 341 9.50 -3.24 -16.32
CA CYS A 341 9.19 -3.72 -17.67
C CYS A 341 9.06 -5.25 -17.79
N GLU A 342 9.62 -6.01 -16.86
CA GLU A 342 9.60 -7.48 -16.84
C GLU A 342 8.75 -8.07 -15.72
N THR A 343 8.27 -7.22 -14.82
CA THR A 343 7.52 -7.64 -13.64
C THR A 343 6.12 -7.01 -13.65
N SER A 344 5.94 -5.92 -12.90
CA SER A 344 4.65 -5.25 -12.70
C SER A 344 4.01 -4.75 -14.00
N HIS A 345 4.81 -4.44 -15.03
CA HIS A 345 4.36 -3.90 -16.31
C HIS A 345 4.68 -4.83 -17.50
N ALA A 346 4.98 -6.11 -17.23
CA ALA A 346 5.32 -7.10 -18.27
C ALA A 346 4.19 -7.34 -19.29
N LYS A 347 2.94 -7.11 -18.90
CA LYS A 347 1.76 -7.30 -19.76
C LYS A 347 1.51 -6.13 -20.72
N MET A 348 2.25 -5.02 -20.59
CA MET A 348 2.13 -3.86 -21.46
C MET A 348 3.07 -3.98 -22.66
N SER A 349 2.67 -3.44 -23.81
CA SER A 349 3.55 -3.37 -24.97
C SER A 349 4.76 -2.46 -24.68
N ALA A 350 5.87 -2.66 -25.37
CA ALA A 350 7.05 -1.81 -25.20
C ALA A 350 6.76 -0.33 -25.56
N GLU A 351 5.88 -0.09 -26.51
CA GLU A 351 5.42 1.26 -26.87
C GLU A 351 4.62 1.91 -25.75
N ASP A 352 3.66 1.18 -25.18
CA ASP A 352 2.84 1.67 -24.06
C ASP A 352 3.65 1.95 -22.79
N ARG A 353 4.71 1.15 -22.54
CA ARG A 353 5.63 1.39 -21.43
C ARG A 353 6.44 2.65 -21.65
N ARG A 354 7.03 2.83 -22.83
CA ARG A 354 7.80 4.04 -23.18
C ARG A 354 6.94 5.30 -23.12
N ALA A 355 5.70 5.23 -23.61
CA ALA A 355 4.75 6.35 -23.51
C ALA A 355 4.49 6.79 -22.07
N ARG A 356 4.60 5.86 -21.11
CA ARG A 356 4.45 6.10 -19.66
C ARG A 356 5.77 6.35 -18.94
N GLY A 357 6.89 6.51 -19.65
CA GLY A 357 8.19 6.75 -19.04
C GLY A 357 8.81 5.52 -18.35
N ILE A 358 8.38 4.32 -18.72
CA ILE A 358 8.95 3.05 -18.24
C ILE A 358 9.92 2.54 -19.30
N SER A 359 11.19 2.88 -19.14
CA SER A 359 12.28 2.36 -19.98
C SER A 359 12.65 0.92 -19.63
N ASP A 360 13.41 0.27 -20.52
CA ASP A 360 13.93 -1.08 -20.25
C ASP A 360 15.15 -1.06 -19.29
N THR A 361 15.63 0.13 -18.90
CA THR A 361 16.70 0.34 -17.91
C THR A 361 16.17 0.97 -16.62
N LEU A 362 14.85 1.19 -16.51
CA LEU A 362 14.21 1.61 -15.27
C LEU A 362 14.29 0.48 -14.26
N ILE A 363 14.81 0.80 -13.09
CA ILE A 363 14.96 -0.11 -11.98
C ILE A 363 14.17 0.46 -10.81
N ARG A 364 13.31 -0.36 -10.20
CA ARG A 364 12.63 -0.03 -8.95
C ARG A 364 13.35 -0.69 -7.79
N PHE A 365 13.61 0.09 -6.76
CA PHE A 365 14.32 -0.31 -5.56
C PHE A 365 13.42 -0.15 -4.33
N SER A 366 13.30 -1.21 -3.55
CA SER A 366 12.69 -1.23 -2.22
C SER A 366 13.82 -1.26 -1.21
N ALA A 367 14.19 -0.11 -0.66
CA ALA A 367 15.23 -0.03 0.36
C ALA A 367 14.76 -0.70 1.64
N GLY A 368 15.54 -1.67 2.10
CA GLY A 368 15.35 -2.40 3.35
C GLY A 368 15.87 -1.64 4.56
N ILE A 369 16.20 -2.37 5.62
CA ILE A 369 16.72 -1.83 6.89
C ILE A 369 18.19 -2.17 7.14
N GLU A 370 18.90 -2.66 6.12
CA GLU A 370 20.34 -2.92 6.18
C GLU A 370 21.15 -1.65 6.48
N ALA A 371 22.42 -1.83 6.81
CA ALA A 371 23.34 -0.71 6.94
C ALA A 371 23.47 0.01 5.60
N LEU A 372 23.40 1.34 5.62
CA LEU A 372 23.39 2.16 4.41
C LEU A 372 24.70 1.99 3.63
N GLU A 373 25.81 1.88 4.34
CA GLU A 373 27.14 1.71 3.76
C GLU A 373 27.24 0.42 2.94
N ASP A 374 26.68 -0.68 3.45
CA ASP A 374 26.66 -1.98 2.76
C ASP A 374 25.79 -1.92 1.50
N LEU A 375 24.66 -1.19 1.54
CA LEU A 375 23.78 -0.99 0.39
C LEU A 375 24.47 -0.16 -0.70
N MET A 376 25.14 0.94 -0.33
CA MET A 376 25.88 1.77 -1.28
C MET A 376 27.05 1.00 -1.91
N GLU A 377 27.79 0.21 -1.12
CA GLU A 377 28.86 -0.63 -1.64
C GLU A 377 28.34 -1.71 -2.60
N ASP A 378 27.14 -2.25 -2.34
CA ASP A 378 26.52 -3.22 -3.24
C ASP A 378 26.09 -2.58 -4.57
N LEU A 379 25.52 -1.38 -4.54
CA LEU A 379 25.20 -0.62 -5.75
C LEU A 379 26.46 -0.28 -6.56
N GLU A 380 27.57 0.10 -5.91
CA GLU A 380 28.86 0.32 -6.57
C GLU A 380 29.40 -0.94 -7.26
N ARG A 381 29.24 -2.12 -6.65
CA ARG A 381 29.54 -3.39 -7.32
C ARG A 381 28.69 -3.59 -8.57
N GLY A 382 27.41 -3.28 -8.50
CA GLY A 382 26.52 -3.28 -9.66
C GLY A 382 27.02 -2.34 -10.76
N PHE A 383 27.36 -1.10 -10.42
CA PHE A 383 27.88 -0.13 -11.39
C PHE A 383 29.20 -0.60 -12.03
N ALA A 384 30.10 -1.20 -11.25
CA ALA A 384 31.32 -1.80 -11.79
C ALA A 384 31.03 -2.92 -12.81
N ALA A 385 30.07 -3.81 -12.51
CA ALA A 385 29.67 -4.88 -13.42
C ALA A 385 28.98 -4.38 -14.70
N ALA A 386 28.27 -3.24 -14.65
CA ALA A 386 27.67 -2.63 -15.83
C ALA A 386 28.68 -1.91 -16.75
N ARG A 387 29.86 -1.55 -16.22
CA ARG A 387 30.95 -0.91 -16.98
C ARG A 387 31.87 -1.92 -17.67
N SER A 388 32.03 -3.12 -17.10
CA SER A 388 32.77 -4.23 -17.71
C SER A 388 32.01 -4.82 -18.88
#